data_AF-R4KQG7-F1
#
_entry.id   AF-R4KQG7-F1
#
_cell.length_a   1.000
_cell.length_b   1.000
_cell.length_c   1.000
_cell.angle_alpha   90.00
_cell.angle_beta   90.00
_cell.angle_gamma   90.00
#
_symmetry.space_group_name_H-M   'P 1'
#
loop_
_entity.id
_entity.type
_entity.pdbx_description
1 polymer ?
#
loop_
_entity_poly.entity_id
_entity_poly.type
_entity_poly.pdbx_seq_one_letter_code
_entity_poly.pdbx_strand_id
1 'polypeptide(L)'
;MNRFSKVVMKNVYYNQNMVMKIFKGDMYIMVCFQCTDNFQPSFLVSESAQTCKKCKKVKDLIKYSTNLSSYIYSINLQNKFNMISPSFNGNELIYFNPKFIDEGYTEKEVFLEIIDCLNLQNTYYNNVKIITNVCNQMMGLIIDRINDLISDNPKGYLISLLNILEYNLHLTFITISWLSDKENNIIIEEITDNFARVVINSLKFQRDYNFLGRFEQIYKEWEGVLSFDKLAFQYGIEIVTYLSDKKQINNSQIDPINFKKLIATIRAMYELLFTCESAYEHKELIIDKKGNISTKKTNNYSEIAKKYVDCMINRKVSSFDIKTINKLNMVCKKYIGISLEEISKIIGGLQNHYVNSDDFLIGSVDYFQKLIKHLLQCSDKDAEKFLSILMSARTNNFIFATSTSLRENRPLRKCLITIEDDIVACPISILEFSLIGLYLDITYATLPKSPFQKELFTIVDKYVHKKFESDVILHLKNNFIDAFIKGDIEKDNMVPDIEAGRGFLQLPGQIDIIMLYRNKMFVIECKDIGLKYTPKSILNEVYRFRKIGNKSFQNKLSNKVESVYNNWDSIVAFLGVSSENKIQKHMPISLFVTDTFSVAAIEKDLPSPVVPFQKLIEWINQQV
;
A
#
# COMPACT_ATOMS: atom_id res chain seq x y z
N MET A 1 17.22 24.00 -7.95
CA MET A 1 15.78 23.65 -7.80
C MET A 1 15.46 22.15 -7.96
N ASN A 2 16.44 21.26 -7.78
CA ASN A 2 16.28 19.79 -7.73
C ASN A 2 15.94 19.27 -6.31
N ARG A 3 15.20 20.06 -5.51
CA ARG A 3 14.87 19.75 -4.11
C ARG A 3 13.50 19.10 -3.92
N PHE A 4 12.53 19.24 -4.84
CA PHE A 4 11.12 18.96 -4.54
C PHE A 4 10.64 17.50 -4.66
N SER A 5 11.11 16.73 -5.66
CA SER A 5 10.89 15.27 -5.70
C SER A 5 11.71 14.55 -4.62
N LYS A 6 12.88 15.12 -4.31
CA LYS A 6 13.61 14.82 -3.09
C LYS A 6 12.80 15.20 -1.85
N VAL A 7 11.99 16.26 -1.78
CA VAL A 7 11.26 16.63 -0.55
C VAL A 7 10.04 15.76 -0.28
N VAL A 8 9.34 15.15 -1.25
CA VAL A 8 8.23 14.23 -0.91
C VAL A 8 8.73 12.82 -0.59
N MET A 9 9.70 12.30 -1.35
CA MET A 9 10.33 11.01 -0.98
C MET A 9 11.31 11.17 0.18
N LYS A 10 12.15 12.22 0.24
CA LYS A 10 12.89 12.56 1.47
C LYS A 10 11.92 12.91 2.59
N ASN A 11 10.83 13.66 2.51
CA ASN A 11 10.00 13.86 3.73
C ASN A 11 9.29 12.58 4.20
N VAL A 12 9.13 11.59 3.32
CA VAL A 12 8.77 10.21 3.69
C VAL A 12 9.98 9.41 4.26
N TYR A 13 11.24 9.80 3.96
CA TYR A 13 12.50 9.08 4.32
C TYR A 13 13.60 9.91 5.07
N TYR A 14 13.40 11.18 5.44
CA TYR A 14 14.36 12.14 6.07
C TYR A 14 13.78 12.73 7.35
N ASN A 15 12.53 12.41 7.71
CA ASN A 15 12.01 12.72 9.04
C ASN A 15 12.50 11.69 10.07
N GLN A 16 13.80 11.43 10.03
CA GLN A 16 14.57 10.61 10.96
C GLN A 16 14.65 11.27 12.35
N ASN A 17 14.46 12.60 12.44
CA ASN A 17 14.48 13.34 13.70
C ASN A 17 13.08 13.73 14.23
N MET A 18 12.00 13.33 13.54
CA MET A 18 10.64 13.84 13.82
C MET A 18 9.68 12.78 14.39
N VAL A 19 10.14 11.55 14.61
CA VAL A 19 9.33 10.42 15.13
C VAL A 19 9.57 10.20 16.64
N MET A 20 10.16 11.18 17.30
CA MET A 20 10.71 11.01 18.64
C MET A 20 9.91 11.87 19.61
N LYS A 21 9.11 11.16 20.43
CA LYS A 21 8.13 11.62 21.44
C LYS A 21 6.65 11.56 21.05
N ILE A 22 6.12 10.36 20.90
CA ILE A 22 4.71 10.04 21.13
C ILE A 22 4.57 9.20 22.42
N PHE A 23 3.61 9.59 23.28
CA PHE A 23 3.34 9.09 24.64
C PHE A 23 4.19 9.69 25.77
N LYS A 24 3.93 10.96 26.09
CA LYS A 24 3.65 11.30 27.48
C LYS A 24 2.15 11.52 27.62
N GLY A 25 1.55 10.80 28.56
CA GLY A 25 0.13 10.90 28.87
C GLY A 25 -0.31 12.36 29.07
N ASP A 26 -1.56 12.59 28.68
CA ASP A 26 -2.38 13.73 29.05
C ASP A 26 -2.07 15.06 28.35
N MET A 27 -2.12 15.12 27.02
CA MET A 27 -2.64 16.31 26.31
C MET A 27 -2.95 16.02 24.83
N TYR A 28 -4.21 15.73 24.51
CA TYR A 28 -4.71 15.84 23.13
C TYR A 28 -5.00 17.32 22.88
N ILE A 29 -4.26 17.97 21.98
CA ILE A 29 -4.57 19.33 21.52
C ILE A 29 -5.70 19.20 20.50
N MET A 30 -6.91 19.04 21.04
CA MET A 30 -8.12 18.98 20.23
C MET A 30 -8.48 20.37 19.76
N VAL A 31 -8.21 20.62 18.48
CA VAL A 31 -8.43 21.92 17.88
C VAL A 31 -9.88 22.03 17.45
N CYS A 32 -10.63 22.81 18.23
CA CYS A 32 -12.04 23.06 17.99
C CYS A 32 -12.22 24.52 17.63
N PHE A 33 -12.74 24.74 16.43
CA PHE A 33 -12.94 26.07 15.90
C PHE A 33 -14.41 26.35 15.74
N GLN A 34 -14.81 27.56 16.16
CA GLN A 34 -16.20 27.98 16.10
C GLN A 34 -16.77 27.75 14.70
N CYS A 35 -17.96 27.15 14.60
CA CYS A 35 -18.74 27.01 13.37
C CYS A 35 -19.26 28.38 12.85
N THR A 36 -18.53 29.48 13.09
CA THR A 36 -18.91 30.85 12.78
C THR A 36 -18.19 31.36 11.53
N ASP A 37 -18.73 32.43 10.93
CA ASP A 37 -18.30 32.91 9.61
C ASP A 37 -16.85 33.44 9.53
N ASN A 38 -16.17 33.62 10.66
CA ASN A 38 -14.84 34.24 10.73
C ASN A 38 -13.73 33.23 11.08
N PHE A 39 -13.19 32.54 10.09
CA PHE A 39 -11.94 31.77 10.22
C PHE A 39 -10.75 32.72 10.47
N GLN A 40 -9.88 32.43 11.45
CA GLN A 40 -8.59 33.10 11.61
C GLN A 40 -7.42 32.11 11.62
N PRO A 41 -6.28 32.41 10.95
CA PRO A 41 -5.11 31.53 10.91
C PRO A 41 -4.50 31.23 12.29
N SER A 42 -4.55 32.21 13.19
CA SER A 42 -4.09 32.11 14.59
C SER A 42 -4.81 31.02 15.37
N PHE A 43 -6.01 30.62 14.93
CA PHE A 43 -6.78 29.59 15.58
C PHE A 43 -6.05 28.24 15.51
N LEU A 44 -5.35 27.91 14.42
CA LEU A 44 -4.55 26.68 14.28
C LEU A 44 -3.50 26.46 15.39
N VAL A 45 -3.20 27.50 16.19
CA VAL A 45 -2.07 27.56 17.13
C VAL A 45 -2.52 27.74 18.59
N SER A 46 -3.82 28.00 18.87
CA SER A 46 -4.27 28.37 20.23
C SER A 46 -5.05 27.28 20.96
N GLU A 47 -4.56 26.87 22.14
CA GLU A 47 -5.26 25.97 23.08
C GLU A 47 -6.54 26.59 23.69
N SER A 48 -6.72 27.90 23.54
CA SER A 48 -7.77 28.68 24.20
C SER A 48 -9.06 28.87 23.39
N ALA A 49 -9.32 28.07 22.35
CA ALA A 49 -10.50 28.26 21.50
C ALA A 49 -11.82 27.86 22.20
N GLN A 50 -12.79 28.78 22.22
CA GLN A 50 -14.16 28.50 22.68
C GLN A 50 -14.82 27.49 21.73
N THR A 51 -15.08 26.29 22.25
CA THR A 51 -15.72 25.21 21.49
C THR A 51 -17.23 25.40 21.40
N CYS A 52 -17.82 25.32 20.20
CA CYS A 52 -19.28 25.30 20.09
C CYS A 52 -19.84 24.04 20.79
N LYS A 53 -21.13 24.07 21.18
CA LYS A 53 -21.74 22.96 21.94
C LYS A 53 -21.64 21.60 21.22
N LYS A 54 -21.78 21.57 19.89
CA LYS A 54 -21.67 20.33 19.09
C LYS A 54 -20.23 19.80 19.06
N CYS A 55 -19.26 20.65 18.70
CA CYS A 55 -17.85 20.26 18.70
C CYS A 55 -17.36 19.86 20.10
N LYS A 56 -17.86 20.50 21.17
CA LYS A 56 -17.56 20.09 22.55
C LYS A 56 -18.00 18.67 22.86
N LYS A 57 -19.19 18.26 22.41
CA LYS A 57 -19.66 16.87 22.59
C LYS A 57 -18.73 15.88 21.89
N VAL A 58 -18.31 16.17 20.65
CA VAL A 58 -17.39 15.31 19.89
C VAL A 58 -16.01 15.28 20.55
N LYS A 59 -15.54 16.42 21.05
CA LYS A 59 -14.30 16.54 21.83
C LYS A 59 -14.33 15.65 23.08
N ASP A 60 -15.42 15.71 23.84
CA ASP A 60 -15.63 14.86 25.02
C ASP A 60 -15.67 13.38 24.62
N LEU A 61 -16.39 13.03 23.56
CA LEU A 61 -16.44 11.67 23.02
C LEU A 61 -15.05 11.12 22.69
N ILE A 62 -14.21 11.91 22.01
CA ILE A 62 -12.83 11.52 21.67
C ILE A 62 -12.05 11.23 22.94
N LYS A 63 -12.04 12.16 23.90
CA LYS A 63 -11.34 12.00 25.18
C LYS A 63 -11.74 10.71 25.90
N TYR A 64 -13.03 10.35 25.91
CA TYR A 64 -13.50 9.14 26.60
C TYR A 64 -13.23 7.85 25.83
N SER A 65 -12.99 7.92 24.52
CA SER A 65 -12.87 6.75 23.63
C SER A 65 -11.42 6.38 23.30
N THR A 66 -10.50 7.36 23.25
CA THR A 66 -9.11 7.11 22.80
C THR A 66 -8.20 6.54 23.89
N ASN A 67 -8.36 6.98 25.14
CA ASN A 67 -7.44 6.63 26.24
C ASN A 67 -7.22 5.12 26.45
N LEU A 68 -8.26 4.33 26.23
CA LEU A 68 -8.22 2.89 26.47
C LEU A 68 -7.95 2.08 25.19
N SER A 69 -8.36 2.59 24.03
CA SER A 69 -8.36 1.80 22.79
C SER A 69 -6.96 1.49 22.27
N SER A 70 -6.02 2.45 22.32
CA SER A 70 -4.62 2.21 21.96
C SER A 70 -3.95 1.18 22.86
N TYR A 71 -4.25 1.21 24.17
CA TYR A 71 -3.71 0.26 25.15
C TYR A 71 -4.22 -1.16 24.92
N ILE A 72 -5.52 -1.34 24.68
CA ILE A 72 -6.09 -2.66 24.35
C ILE A 72 -5.45 -3.22 23.08
N TYR A 73 -5.29 -2.37 22.06
CA TYR A 73 -4.72 -2.79 20.79
C TYR A 73 -3.21 -3.06 20.88
N SER A 74 -2.44 -2.30 21.66
CA SER A 74 -1.01 -2.53 21.85
C SER A 74 -0.74 -3.86 22.57
N ILE A 75 -1.53 -4.23 23.58
CA ILE A 75 -1.48 -5.56 24.20
C ILE A 75 -1.76 -6.65 23.15
N ASN A 76 -2.80 -6.45 22.34
CA ASN A 76 -3.16 -7.43 21.32
C ASN A 76 -2.04 -7.62 20.29
N LEU A 77 -1.40 -6.53 19.85
CA LEU A 77 -0.25 -6.58 18.96
C LEU A 77 0.97 -7.21 19.60
N GLN A 78 1.22 -6.94 20.89
CA GLN A 78 2.30 -7.56 21.64
C GLN A 78 2.15 -9.09 21.67
N ASN A 79 0.93 -9.58 21.90
CA ASN A 79 0.63 -11.01 21.82
C ASN A 79 0.92 -11.57 20.43
N LYS A 80 0.44 -10.91 19.36
CA LYS A 80 0.72 -11.35 17.98
C LYS A 80 2.22 -11.31 17.64
N PHE A 81 2.96 -10.29 18.06
CA PHE A 81 4.41 -10.21 17.83
C PHE A 81 5.16 -11.33 18.56
N ASN A 82 4.80 -11.61 19.81
CA ASN A 82 5.41 -12.68 20.61
C ASN A 82 5.15 -14.10 20.06
N MET A 83 4.13 -14.28 19.22
CA MET A 83 3.92 -15.52 18.46
C MET A 83 4.89 -15.67 17.28
N ILE A 84 5.43 -14.56 16.77
CA ILE A 84 6.33 -14.51 15.61
C ILE A 84 7.80 -14.51 16.07
N SER A 85 8.13 -13.69 17.06
CA SER A 85 9.49 -13.47 17.55
C SER A 85 9.50 -13.27 19.07
N PRO A 86 10.53 -13.77 19.78
CA PRO A 86 10.79 -13.31 21.14
C PRO A 86 11.00 -11.79 21.18
N SER A 87 10.64 -11.20 22.31
CA SER A 87 10.78 -9.76 22.55
C SER A 87 12.07 -9.45 23.31
N PHE A 88 12.84 -8.49 22.78
CA PHE A 88 14.11 -8.02 23.32
C PHE A 88 14.09 -6.52 23.61
N ASN A 89 14.82 -6.09 24.64
CA ASN A 89 15.18 -4.70 24.88
C ASN A 89 16.71 -4.60 24.89
N GLY A 90 17.29 -4.04 23.83
CA GLY A 90 18.71 -4.20 23.57
C GLY A 90 19.08 -5.69 23.43
N ASN A 91 20.00 -6.16 24.27
CA ASN A 91 20.44 -7.55 24.30
C ASN A 91 19.69 -8.39 25.35
N GLU A 92 18.79 -7.80 26.13
CA GLU A 92 18.06 -8.50 27.17
C GLU A 92 16.77 -9.10 26.62
N LEU A 93 16.58 -10.39 26.84
CA LEU A 93 15.34 -11.07 26.52
C LEU A 93 14.26 -10.69 27.55
N ILE A 94 13.23 -9.96 27.10
CA ILE A 94 12.11 -9.57 27.96
C ILE A 94 11.07 -10.70 28.01
N TYR A 95 10.86 -11.40 26.89
CA TYR A 95 9.84 -12.43 26.80
C TYR A 95 10.20 -13.53 25.79
N PHE A 96 10.16 -14.78 26.25
CA PHE A 96 10.37 -15.98 25.45
C PHE A 96 9.42 -17.09 25.89
N ASN A 97 8.12 -16.99 25.60
CA ASN A 97 7.29 -18.20 25.56
C ASN A 97 5.91 -18.00 24.91
N PRO A 98 5.64 -18.53 23.70
CA PRO A 98 4.30 -18.47 23.13
C PRO A 98 3.25 -19.29 23.91
N LYS A 99 3.65 -20.28 24.74
CA LYS A 99 2.70 -21.15 25.47
C LYS A 99 2.01 -20.49 26.66
N PHE A 100 2.48 -19.33 27.11
CA PHE A 100 1.90 -18.59 28.24
C PHE A 100 1.13 -17.33 27.79
N ILE A 101 0.92 -17.15 26.49
CA ILE A 101 0.12 -16.05 25.96
C ILE A 101 -1.35 -16.47 26.06
N ASP A 102 -2.11 -15.83 26.93
CA ASP A 102 -3.57 -15.81 26.78
C ASP A 102 -3.88 -15.02 25.50
N GLU A 103 -4.15 -15.74 24.41
CA GLU A 103 -4.55 -15.16 23.12
C GLU A 103 -5.82 -14.32 23.28
N GLY A 104 -6.60 -14.57 24.34
CA GLY A 104 -7.88 -13.94 24.61
C GLY A 104 -8.87 -14.19 23.50
N TYR A 105 -9.86 -13.30 23.39
CA TYR A 105 -10.87 -13.41 22.35
C TYR A 105 -10.30 -13.15 20.95
N THR A 106 -10.23 -14.18 20.10
CA THR A 106 -9.55 -14.16 18.77
C THR A 106 -10.50 -14.28 17.58
N GLU A 107 -9.97 -14.09 16.38
CA GLU A 107 -10.67 -14.30 15.11
C GLU A 107 -11.20 -15.73 14.97
N LYS A 108 -10.43 -16.70 15.49
CA LYS A 108 -10.80 -18.11 15.50
C LYS A 108 -12.02 -18.38 16.35
N GLU A 109 -12.15 -17.73 17.50
CA GLU A 109 -13.32 -17.86 18.36
C GLU A 109 -14.57 -17.29 17.68
N VAL A 110 -14.45 -16.14 16.98
CA VAL A 110 -15.54 -15.60 16.15
C VAL A 110 -15.98 -16.61 15.10
N PHE A 111 -15.03 -17.24 14.39
CA PHE A 111 -15.37 -18.23 13.37
C PHE A 111 -16.00 -19.48 13.94
N LEU A 112 -15.49 -20.01 15.05
CA LEU A 112 -16.07 -21.16 15.74
C LEU A 112 -17.54 -20.90 16.08
N GLU A 113 -17.85 -19.78 16.73
CA GLU A 113 -19.23 -19.44 17.09
C GLU A 113 -20.16 -19.36 15.87
N ILE A 114 -19.69 -18.78 14.76
CA ILE A 114 -20.48 -18.64 13.52
C ILE A 114 -20.67 -19.98 12.82
N ILE A 115 -19.62 -20.79 12.74
CA ILE A 115 -19.63 -22.11 12.09
C ILE A 115 -20.55 -23.06 12.86
N ASP A 116 -20.52 -22.99 14.19
CA ASP A 116 -21.38 -23.75 15.07
C ASP A 116 -22.85 -23.32 14.89
N CYS A 117 -23.11 -22.01 14.87
CA CYS A 117 -24.46 -21.47 14.63
C CYS A 117 -25.05 -21.92 13.28
N LEU A 118 -24.23 -21.96 12.23
CA LEU A 118 -24.64 -22.34 10.89
C LEU A 118 -24.51 -23.85 10.61
N ASN A 119 -24.03 -24.66 11.56
CA ASN A 119 -23.74 -26.09 11.41
C ASN A 119 -22.83 -26.41 10.20
N LEU A 120 -21.76 -25.63 10.01
CA LEU A 120 -20.86 -25.74 8.85
C LEU A 120 -19.61 -26.60 9.11
N GLN A 121 -19.49 -27.23 10.28
CA GLN A 121 -18.31 -28.02 10.63
C GLN A 121 -18.08 -29.18 9.65
N ASN A 122 -16.81 -29.40 9.27
CA ASN A 122 -16.40 -30.49 8.37
C ASN A 122 -17.14 -30.49 7.02
N THR A 123 -17.35 -29.30 6.44
CA THR A 123 -18.03 -29.14 5.16
C THR A 123 -17.07 -28.83 4.03
N TYR A 124 -17.49 -29.18 2.81
CA TYR A 124 -16.76 -28.98 1.58
C TYR A 124 -17.67 -28.40 0.51
N TYR A 125 -17.25 -27.29 -0.09
CA TYR A 125 -18.00 -26.64 -1.16
C TYR A 125 -17.11 -26.48 -2.39
N ASN A 126 -17.64 -26.88 -3.55
CA ASN A 126 -16.96 -26.78 -4.85
C ASN A 126 -17.75 -25.97 -5.91
N ASN A 127 -18.80 -25.27 -5.48
CA ASN A 127 -19.68 -24.50 -6.34
C ASN A 127 -19.70 -23.04 -5.92
N VAL A 128 -19.34 -22.13 -6.83
CA VAL A 128 -19.23 -20.69 -6.54
C VAL A 128 -20.52 -20.10 -5.96
N LYS A 129 -21.70 -20.50 -6.45
CA LYS A 129 -22.99 -20.01 -5.94
C LYS A 129 -23.22 -20.45 -4.49
N ILE A 130 -22.85 -21.69 -4.16
CA ILE A 130 -22.97 -22.23 -2.80
C ILE A 130 -21.96 -21.54 -1.88
N ILE A 131 -20.70 -21.42 -2.31
CA ILE A 131 -19.63 -20.71 -1.59
C ILE A 131 -20.08 -19.27 -1.29
N THR A 132 -20.63 -18.56 -2.27
CA THR A 132 -21.15 -17.19 -2.08
C THR A 132 -22.27 -17.15 -1.04
N ASN A 133 -23.20 -18.10 -1.08
CA ASN A 133 -24.31 -18.13 -0.13
C ASN A 133 -23.81 -18.36 1.31
N VAL A 134 -22.91 -19.32 1.50
CA VAL A 134 -22.31 -19.62 2.82
C VAL A 134 -21.50 -18.43 3.32
N CYS A 135 -20.62 -17.86 2.49
CA CYS A 135 -19.87 -16.65 2.82
C CYS A 135 -20.78 -15.48 3.22
N ASN A 136 -21.88 -15.26 2.50
CA ASN A 136 -22.82 -14.18 2.80
C ASN A 136 -23.57 -14.40 4.12
N GLN A 137 -23.95 -15.63 4.44
CA GLN A 137 -24.60 -15.96 5.72
C GLN A 137 -23.64 -15.72 6.89
N MET A 138 -22.39 -16.19 6.78
CA MET A 138 -21.35 -15.93 7.77
C MET A 138 -21.11 -14.43 7.93
N MET A 139 -21.00 -13.69 6.83
CA MET A 139 -20.83 -12.24 6.84
C MET A 139 -21.99 -11.52 7.53
N GLY A 140 -23.23 -11.95 7.29
CA GLY A 140 -24.43 -11.42 7.97
C GLY A 140 -24.33 -11.54 9.49
N LEU A 141 -23.99 -12.74 10.00
CA LEU A 141 -23.82 -12.97 11.44
C LEU A 141 -22.67 -12.14 12.04
N ILE A 142 -21.57 -11.94 11.30
CA ILE A 142 -20.49 -11.05 11.73
C ILE A 142 -20.98 -9.60 11.86
N ILE A 143 -21.75 -9.12 10.89
CA ILE A 143 -22.28 -7.75 10.89
C ILE A 143 -23.28 -7.55 12.03
N ASP A 144 -24.17 -8.50 12.26
CA ASP A 144 -25.12 -8.46 13.38
C ASP A 144 -24.36 -8.40 14.72
N ARG A 145 -23.31 -9.22 14.87
CA ARG A 145 -22.42 -9.17 16.04
C ARG A 145 -21.73 -7.83 16.20
N ILE A 146 -21.24 -7.21 15.12
CA ILE A 146 -20.65 -5.86 15.18
C ILE A 146 -21.69 -4.87 15.69
N ASN A 147 -22.91 -4.90 15.15
CA ASN A 147 -23.99 -4.01 15.56
C ASN A 147 -24.33 -4.16 17.05
N ASP A 148 -24.38 -5.40 17.56
CA ASP A 148 -24.63 -5.68 18.97
C ASP A 148 -23.51 -5.15 19.87
N LEU A 149 -22.25 -5.42 19.50
CA LEU A 149 -21.06 -5.00 20.26
C LEU A 149 -20.92 -3.49 20.40
N ILE A 150 -21.41 -2.72 19.42
CA ILE A 150 -21.30 -1.25 19.43
C ILE A 150 -22.56 -0.55 19.93
N SER A 151 -23.63 -1.28 20.21
CA SER A 151 -25.00 -0.75 20.34
C SER A 151 -25.16 0.32 21.44
N ASP A 152 -24.38 0.21 22.52
CA ASP A 152 -24.35 1.11 23.67
C ASP A 152 -23.67 2.45 23.36
N ASN A 153 -22.61 2.45 22.55
CA ASN A 153 -21.91 3.67 22.15
C ASN A 153 -21.33 3.65 20.72
N PRO A 154 -22.17 3.62 19.66
CA PRO A 154 -21.70 3.42 18.29
C PRO A 154 -20.64 4.44 17.82
N LYS A 155 -20.80 5.70 18.24
CA LYS A 155 -19.86 6.78 17.90
C LYS A 155 -18.55 6.69 18.69
N GLY A 156 -18.59 6.24 19.95
CA GLY A 156 -17.38 6.00 20.74
C GLY A 156 -16.53 4.86 20.14
N TYR A 157 -17.17 3.76 19.73
CA TYR A 157 -16.48 2.69 19.01
C TYR A 157 -15.89 3.16 17.68
N LEU A 158 -16.58 4.02 16.92
CA LEU A 158 -16.05 4.60 15.69
C LEU A 158 -14.76 5.40 15.94
N ILE A 159 -14.75 6.29 16.95
CA ILE A 159 -13.56 7.07 17.30
C ILE A 159 -12.43 6.14 17.79
N SER A 160 -12.76 5.12 18.56
CA SER A 160 -11.79 4.13 19.04
C SER A 160 -11.14 3.35 17.89
N LEU A 161 -11.91 3.02 16.85
CA LEU A 161 -11.39 2.37 15.64
C LEU A 161 -10.48 3.30 14.82
N LEU A 162 -10.80 4.60 14.74
CA LEU A 162 -9.92 5.58 14.11
C LEU A 162 -8.59 5.69 14.86
N ASN A 163 -8.64 5.72 16.18
CA ASN A 163 -7.46 5.79 17.04
C ASN A 163 -6.54 4.56 16.89
N ILE A 164 -7.08 3.34 16.86
CA ILE A 164 -6.24 2.15 16.62
C ILE A 164 -5.71 2.07 15.18
N LEU A 165 -6.43 2.62 14.20
CA LEU A 165 -5.92 2.74 12.83
C LEU A 165 -4.74 3.71 12.76
N GLU A 166 -4.82 4.85 13.44
CA GLU A 166 -3.70 5.78 13.64
C GLU A 166 -2.50 5.08 14.30
N TYR A 167 -2.72 4.37 15.41
CA TYR A 167 -1.65 3.62 16.08
C TYR A 167 -1.02 2.54 15.17
N ASN A 168 -1.84 1.84 14.36
CA ASN A 168 -1.35 0.89 13.37
C ASN A 168 -0.47 1.56 12.30
N LEU A 169 -0.85 2.74 11.81
CA LEU A 169 -0.06 3.51 10.84
C LEU A 169 1.27 3.98 11.45
N HIS A 170 1.25 4.42 12.72
CA HIS A 170 2.45 4.79 13.47
C HIS A 170 3.45 3.63 13.53
N LEU A 171 3.01 2.45 13.97
CA LEU A 171 3.85 1.25 14.04
C LEU A 171 4.37 0.81 12.67
N THR A 172 3.51 0.89 11.64
CA THR A 172 3.88 0.59 10.25
C THR A 172 4.99 1.52 9.78
N PHE A 173 4.86 2.83 10.04
CA PHE A 173 5.84 3.82 9.63
C PHE A 173 7.19 3.60 10.32
N ILE A 174 7.20 3.42 11.64
CA ILE A 174 8.44 3.13 12.39
C ILE A 174 9.13 1.87 11.85
N THR A 175 8.37 0.80 11.62
CA THR A 175 8.88 -0.49 11.12
C THR A 175 9.48 -0.37 9.72
N ILE A 176 8.83 0.35 8.81
CA ILE A 176 9.32 0.53 7.43
C ILE A 176 10.51 1.48 7.38
N SER A 177 10.45 2.59 8.12
CA SER A 177 11.53 3.59 8.16
C SER A 177 12.81 2.99 8.74
N TRP A 178 12.70 2.20 9.82
CA TRP A 178 13.84 1.49 10.41
C TRP A 178 14.49 0.50 9.43
N LEU A 179 13.69 -0.20 8.60
CA LEU A 179 14.24 -1.12 7.61
C LEU A 179 14.92 -0.39 6.44
N SER A 180 14.32 0.73 6.00
CA SER A 180 14.71 1.44 4.78
C SER A 180 15.95 2.31 4.95
N ASP A 181 16.23 2.75 6.17
CA ASP A 181 17.44 3.52 6.48
C ASP A 181 18.66 2.60 6.51
N LYS A 182 19.37 2.58 5.38
CA LYS A 182 20.67 1.91 5.22
C LYS A 182 21.76 2.43 6.17
N GLU A 183 21.50 3.51 6.90
CA GLU A 183 22.40 4.14 7.87
C GLU A 183 21.58 4.58 9.09
N ASN A 184 21.66 3.82 10.20
CA ASN A 184 21.55 4.14 11.64
C ASN A 184 20.81 5.40 12.18
N ASN A 185 19.95 6.09 11.44
CA ASN A 185 19.43 7.40 11.85
C ASN A 185 18.21 7.32 12.77
N ILE A 186 17.53 6.17 12.85
CA ILE A 186 16.57 5.94 13.93
C ILE A 186 17.34 5.47 15.16
N ILE A 187 17.55 6.39 16.09
CA ILE A 187 18.05 6.09 17.44
C ILE A 187 16.89 5.44 18.19
N ILE A 188 16.99 4.13 18.44
CA ILE A 188 15.89 3.33 19.00
C ILE A 188 15.46 3.84 20.37
N GLU A 189 16.42 4.39 21.13
CA GLU A 189 16.22 5.00 22.44
C GLU A 189 15.29 6.23 22.39
N GLU A 190 15.20 6.89 21.24
CA GLU A 190 14.35 8.06 21.04
C GLU A 190 12.92 7.70 20.60
N ILE A 191 12.67 6.42 20.29
CA ILE A 191 11.31 5.87 20.16
C ILE A 191 10.67 5.82 21.54
N THR A 192 9.65 6.64 21.73
CA THR A 192 8.97 6.77 23.02
C THR A 192 7.83 5.80 23.23
N ASP A 193 7.20 5.31 22.16
CA ASP A 193 6.26 4.20 22.26
C ASP A 193 7.04 2.93 22.65
N ASN A 194 6.76 2.42 23.84
CA ASN A 194 7.52 1.31 24.41
C ASN A 194 7.37 0.03 23.58
N PHE A 195 6.18 -0.22 23.04
CA PHE A 195 5.92 -1.43 22.26
C PHE A 195 6.67 -1.38 20.92
N ALA A 196 6.58 -0.28 20.18
CA ALA A 196 7.33 0.00 18.97
C ALA A 196 8.83 -0.19 19.21
N ARG A 197 9.37 0.40 20.29
CA ARG A 197 10.77 0.26 20.65
C ARG A 197 11.18 -1.20 20.88
N VAL A 198 10.36 -1.98 21.57
CA VAL A 198 10.61 -3.42 21.79
C VAL A 198 10.59 -4.20 20.48
N VAL A 199 9.62 -3.92 19.59
CA VAL A 199 9.55 -4.57 18.27
C VAL A 199 10.81 -4.26 17.46
N ILE A 200 11.23 -2.99 17.39
CA ILE A 200 12.42 -2.59 16.63
C ILE A 200 13.71 -3.17 17.23
N ASN A 201 13.85 -3.17 18.56
CA ASN A 201 14.98 -3.83 19.23
C ASN A 201 15.03 -5.32 18.90
N SER A 202 13.87 -5.98 18.92
CA SER A 202 13.77 -7.41 18.59
C SER A 202 14.16 -7.69 17.14
N LEU A 203 13.63 -6.91 16.20
CA LEU A 203 13.97 -7.04 14.78
C LEU A 203 15.46 -6.74 14.51
N LYS A 204 16.02 -5.72 15.17
CA LYS A 204 17.45 -5.39 15.11
C LYS A 204 18.30 -6.54 15.64
N PHE A 205 17.95 -7.08 16.81
CA PHE A 205 18.67 -8.23 17.38
C PHE A 205 18.65 -9.44 16.43
N GLN A 206 17.49 -9.76 15.83
CA GLN A 206 17.38 -10.83 14.84
C GLN A 206 18.24 -10.58 13.59
N ARG A 207 18.31 -9.33 13.13
CA ARG A 207 19.12 -8.91 11.97
C ARG A 207 20.62 -8.99 12.24
N ASP A 208 21.06 -8.37 13.34
CA ASP A 208 22.49 -8.18 13.64
C ASP A 208 23.19 -9.50 14.00
N TYR A 209 22.49 -10.42 14.67
CA TYR A 209 23.03 -11.74 15.05
C TYR A 209 22.63 -12.86 14.09
N ASN A 210 21.85 -12.54 13.06
CA ASN A 210 21.32 -13.47 12.05
C ASN A 210 20.82 -14.79 12.66
N PHE A 211 20.09 -14.71 13.77
CA PHE A 211 19.66 -15.90 14.49
C PHE A 211 18.77 -16.75 13.57
N LEU A 212 19.26 -17.95 13.20
CA LEU A 212 18.60 -18.92 12.33
C LEU A 212 18.32 -18.49 10.87
N GLY A 213 18.84 -17.35 10.39
CA GLY A 213 18.52 -16.86 9.04
C GLY A 213 17.03 -16.52 8.85
N ARG A 214 16.34 -16.12 9.92
CA ARG A 214 14.88 -15.92 9.96
C ARG A 214 14.43 -14.46 9.96
N PHE A 215 15.35 -13.50 9.98
CA PHE A 215 15.01 -12.08 10.06
C PHE A 215 13.98 -11.67 8.99
N GLU A 216 14.21 -12.03 7.74
CA GLU A 216 13.32 -11.66 6.63
C GLU A 216 11.93 -12.28 6.78
N GLN A 217 11.84 -13.51 7.29
CA GLN A 217 10.58 -14.18 7.59
C GLN A 217 9.84 -13.47 8.73
N ILE A 218 10.53 -13.22 9.85
CA ILE A 218 9.96 -12.52 11.02
C ILE A 218 9.46 -11.14 10.63
N TYR A 219 10.27 -10.37 9.90
CA TYR A 219 9.90 -9.06 9.41
C TYR A 219 8.67 -9.13 8.51
N LYS A 220 8.64 -10.09 7.57
CA LYS A 220 7.53 -10.23 6.63
C LYS A 220 6.24 -10.67 7.30
N GLU A 221 6.31 -11.57 8.28
CA GLU A 221 5.15 -11.99 9.08
C GLU A 221 4.62 -10.81 9.91
N TRP A 222 5.49 -10.03 10.54
CA TRP A 222 5.11 -8.84 11.30
C TRP A 222 4.48 -7.74 10.43
N GLU A 223 5.09 -7.41 9.29
CA GLU A 223 4.49 -6.50 8.30
C GLU A 223 3.14 -7.02 7.81
N GLY A 224 3.02 -8.35 7.64
CA GLY A 224 1.77 -9.01 7.32
C GLY A 224 0.66 -8.75 8.35
N VAL A 225 0.98 -8.84 9.65
CA VAL A 225 0.04 -8.52 10.75
C VAL A 225 -0.41 -7.07 10.67
N LEU A 226 0.53 -6.11 10.62
CA LEU A 226 0.20 -4.68 10.56
C LEU A 226 -0.63 -4.33 9.32
N SER A 227 -0.28 -4.90 8.17
CA SER A 227 -0.95 -4.67 6.89
C SER A 227 -2.37 -5.25 6.88
N PHE A 228 -2.56 -6.45 7.44
CA PHE A 228 -3.87 -7.07 7.61
C PHE A 228 -4.76 -6.21 8.51
N ASP A 229 -4.26 -5.80 9.68
CA ASP A 229 -5.00 -4.97 10.64
C ASP A 229 -5.42 -3.62 10.03
N LYS A 230 -4.51 -2.96 9.32
CA LYS A 230 -4.82 -1.71 8.59
C LYS A 230 -6.02 -1.87 7.66
N LEU A 231 -6.08 -2.98 6.92
CA LEU A 231 -7.15 -3.22 5.94
C LEU A 231 -8.46 -3.62 6.61
N ALA A 232 -8.37 -4.43 7.68
CA ALA A 232 -9.49 -4.82 8.52
C ALA A 232 -10.12 -3.62 9.22
N PHE A 233 -9.34 -2.77 9.89
CA PHE A 233 -9.86 -1.59 10.59
C PHE A 233 -10.45 -0.55 9.65
N GLN A 234 -9.85 -0.31 8.49
CA GLN A 234 -10.51 0.51 7.48
C GLN A 234 -11.90 -0.03 7.13
N TYR A 235 -12.08 -1.36 7.10
CA TYR A 235 -13.37 -1.96 6.75
C TYR A 235 -14.36 -1.89 7.91
N GLY A 236 -13.88 -2.16 9.12
CA GLY A 236 -14.64 -1.96 10.35
C GLY A 236 -15.13 -0.52 10.50
N ILE A 237 -14.30 0.48 10.24
CA ILE A 237 -14.68 1.90 10.28
C ILE A 237 -15.78 2.20 9.26
N GLU A 238 -15.70 1.69 8.03
CA GLU A 238 -16.76 1.87 7.02
C GLU A 238 -18.11 1.33 7.52
N ILE A 239 -18.11 0.13 8.11
CA ILE A 239 -19.33 -0.52 8.63
C ILE A 239 -19.85 0.19 9.86
N VAL A 240 -19.01 0.51 10.83
CA VAL A 240 -19.41 1.22 12.06
C VAL A 240 -19.88 2.63 11.71
N THR A 241 -19.29 3.29 10.70
CA THR A 241 -19.80 4.58 10.20
C THR A 241 -21.24 4.43 9.69
N TYR A 242 -21.51 3.38 8.91
CA TYR A 242 -22.87 3.08 8.43
C TYR A 242 -23.85 2.74 9.56
N LEU A 243 -23.48 1.84 10.47
CA LEU A 243 -24.34 1.39 11.58
C LEU A 243 -24.58 2.49 12.63
N SER A 244 -23.62 3.40 12.79
CA SER A 244 -23.75 4.56 13.68
C SER A 244 -24.46 5.73 13.01
N ASP A 245 -24.82 5.66 11.73
CA ASP A 245 -25.49 6.76 11.06
C ASP A 245 -26.80 7.11 11.79
N LYS A 246 -27.05 8.41 11.98
CA LYS A 246 -28.20 8.96 12.72
C LYS A 246 -28.30 8.58 14.20
N LYS A 247 -27.35 7.83 14.78
CA LYS A 247 -27.27 7.57 16.22
C LYS A 247 -26.72 8.81 16.95
N GLN A 248 -27.30 9.13 18.10
CA GLN A 248 -26.84 10.25 18.93
C GLN A 248 -25.51 9.91 19.61
N ILE A 249 -24.73 10.95 19.94
CA ILE A 249 -23.50 10.80 20.73
C ILE A 249 -23.84 10.33 22.14
N ASN A 250 -23.15 9.28 22.58
CA ASN A 250 -23.10 8.85 23.98
C ASN A 250 -21.66 9.07 24.49
N ASN A 251 -21.49 9.92 25.51
CA ASN A 251 -20.18 10.24 26.09
C ASN A 251 -19.76 9.29 27.23
N SER A 252 -20.39 8.12 27.35
CA SER A 252 -19.87 7.05 28.20
C SER A 252 -18.57 6.48 27.64
N GLN A 253 -17.71 5.94 28.51
CA GLN A 253 -16.55 5.18 28.06
C GLN A 253 -17.01 3.93 27.29
N ILE A 254 -16.23 3.54 26.28
CA ILE A 254 -16.44 2.26 25.61
C ILE A 254 -16.18 1.11 26.60
N ASP A 255 -16.92 0.02 26.47
CA ASP A 255 -16.64 -1.18 27.27
C ASP A 255 -15.35 -1.86 26.78
N PRO A 256 -14.33 -2.06 27.64
CA PRO A 256 -13.06 -2.67 27.26
C PRO A 256 -13.20 -4.07 26.64
N ILE A 257 -14.15 -4.86 27.16
CA ILE A 257 -14.34 -6.26 26.79
C ILE A 257 -14.99 -6.33 25.41
N ASN A 258 -16.04 -5.55 25.19
CA ASN A 258 -16.71 -5.42 23.89
C ASN A 258 -15.77 -4.82 22.85
N PHE A 259 -14.91 -3.86 23.20
CA PHE A 259 -13.91 -3.34 22.27
C PHE A 259 -12.90 -4.40 21.83
N LYS A 260 -12.39 -5.21 22.77
CA LYS A 260 -11.52 -6.36 22.44
C LYS A 260 -12.23 -7.35 21.50
N LYS A 261 -13.50 -7.67 21.78
CA LYS A 261 -14.32 -8.55 20.93
C LYS A 261 -14.58 -7.94 19.55
N LEU A 262 -14.77 -6.62 19.47
CA LEU A 262 -14.98 -5.89 18.23
C LEU A 262 -13.74 -5.98 17.31
N ILE A 263 -12.53 -5.80 17.86
CA ILE A 263 -11.27 -5.94 17.11
C ILE A 263 -11.19 -7.33 16.47
N ALA A 264 -11.39 -8.39 17.25
CA ALA A 264 -11.37 -9.77 16.76
C ALA A 264 -12.46 -10.02 15.69
N THR A 265 -13.66 -9.48 15.90
CA THR A 265 -14.79 -9.62 14.97
C THR A 265 -14.51 -8.93 13.64
N ILE A 266 -13.94 -7.72 13.66
CA ILE A 266 -13.56 -6.97 12.44
C ILE A 266 -12.46 -7.68 11.66
N ARG A 267 -11.50 -8.29 12.36
CA ARG A 267 -10.45 -9.08 11.73
C ARG A 267 -10.99 -10.37 11.10
N ALA A 268 -11.82 -11.12 11.82
CA ALA A 268 -12.51 -12.30 11.28
C ALA A 268 -13.34 -11.94 10.03
N MET A 269 -14.03 -10.80 10.05
CA MET A 269 -14.73 -10.26 8.89
C MET A 269 -13.81 -10.09 7.67
N TYR A 270 -12.64 -9.50 7.88
CA TYR A 270 -11.70 -9.23 6.80
C TYR A 270 -11.01 -10.51 6.31
N GLU A 271 -10.70 -11.45 7.21
CA GLU A 271 -10.19 -12.78 6.88
C GLU A 271 -11.19 -13.59 6.05
N LEU A 272 -12.49 -13.51 6.38
CA LEU A 272 -13.55 -14.15 5.62
C LEU A 272 -13.60 -13.58 4.19
N LEU A 273 -13.57 -12.25 4.03
CA LEU A 273 -13.54 -11.63 2.70
C LEU A 273 -12.36 -12.12 1.85
N PHE A 274 -11.17 -12.15 2.43
CA PHE A 274 -9.96 -12.61 1.76
C PHE A 274 -10.08 -14.10 1.36
N THR A 275 -10.61 -14.92 2.25
CA THR A 275 -10.81 -16.35 2.02
C THR A 275 -11.85 -16.59 0.93
N CYS A 276 -12.96 -15.84 0.91
CA CYS A 276 -13.98 -15.93 -0.13
C CYS A 276 -13.42 -15.52 -1.49
N GLU A 277 -12.57 -14.47 -1.58
CA GLU A 277 -11.88 -14.12 -2.84
C GLU A 277 -11.01 -15.26 -3.37
N SER A 278 -10.25 -15.92 -2.49
CA SER A 278 -9.47 -17.11 -2.84
C SER A 278 -10.37 -18.29 -3.25
N ALA A 279 -11.48 -18.50 -2.54
CA ALA A 279 -12.40 -19.60 -2.78
C ALA A 279 -13.14 -19.45 -4.11
N TYR A 280 -13.51 -18.23 -4.52
CA TYR A 280 -14.10 -17.98 -5.83
C TYR A 280 -13.13 -18.25 -6.97
N GLU A 281 -11.85 -17.98 -6.76
CA GLU A 281 -10.79 -18.24 -7.74
C GLU A 281 -10.52 -19.74 -7.89
N HIS A 282 -10.40 -20.47 -6.78
CA HIS A 282 -10.11 -21.91 -6.76
C HIS A 282 -11.37 -22.78 -6.89
N LYS A 283 -12.55 -22.17 -6.83
CA LYS A 283 -13.86 -22.84 -6.79
C LYS A 283 -13.95 -23.89 -5.68
N GLU A 284 -13.33 -23.62 -4.54
CA GLU A 284 -13.24 -24.56 -3.42
C GLU A 284 -13.22 -23.81 -2.09
N LEU A 285 -13.99 -24.30 -1.12
CA LEU A 285 -13.98 -23.84 0.27
C LEU A 285 -14.05 -25.07 1.19
N ILE A 286 -13.12 -25.17 2.12
CA ILE A 286 -13.05 -26.25 3.12
C ILE A 286 -13.24 -25.62 4.50
N ILE A 287 -14.20 -26.14 5.27
CA ILE A 287 -14.37 -25.80 6.68
C ILE A 287 -14.10 -27.06 7.49
N ASP A 288 -13.03 -27.07 8.28
CA ASP A 288 -12.63 -28.26 9.04
C ASP A 288 -13.42 -28.41 10.36
N LYS A 289 -13.13 -29.48 11.12
CA LYS A 289 -13.75 -29.75 12.43
C LYS A 289 -13.38 -28.74 13.52
N LYS A 290 -12.34 -27.94 13.30
CA LYS A 290 -11.85 -26.92 14.24
C LYS A 290 -12.29 -25.52 13.83
N GLY A 291 -13.21 -25.41 12.87
CA GLY A 291 -13.72 -24.14 12.36
C GLY A 291 -12.73 -23.38 11.48
N ASN A 292 -11.65 -24.00 11.01
CA ASN A 292 -10.72 -23.32 10.11
C ASN A 292 -11.31 -23.28 8.70
N ILE A 293 -11.36 -22.08 8.12
CA ILE A 293 -11.82 -21.83 6.76
C ILE A 293 -10.60 -21.76 5.85
N SER A 294 -10.52 -22.62 4.84
CA SER A 294 -9.34 -22.69 3.98
C SER A 294 -9.67 -22.96 2.52
N THR A 295 -8.66 -22.69 1.68
CA THR A 295 -8.62 -23.03 0.25
C THR A 295 -7.31 -23.77 -0.02
N LYS A 296 -7.24 -24.66 -1.01
CA LYS A 296 -5.97 -25.32 -1.37
C LYS A 296 -4.99 -24.30 -1.97
N LYS A 297 -4.21 -23.63 -1.11
CA LYS A 297 -3.07 -22.81 -1.51
C LYS A 297 -1.81 -23.30 -0.82
N THR A 298 -0.81 -23.64 -1.62
CA THR A 298 0.57 -23.82 -1.18
C THR A 298 1.39 -22.68 -1.79
N ASN A 299 1.62 -21.61 -1.03
CA ASN A 299 2.59 -20.58 -1.42
C ASN A 299 3.91 -20.85 -0.68
N ASN A 300 5.03 -20.70 -1.38
CA ASN A 300 6.36 -20.78 -0.78
C ASN A 300 6.72 -19.44 -0.11
N TYR A 301 6.24 -19.23 1.12
CA TYR A 301 6.33 -17.95 1.83
C TYR A 301 7.76 -17.51 2.16
N SER A 302 8.71 -18.43 2.36
CA SER A 302 10.07 -18.08 2.77
C SER A 302 10.87 -17.41 1.64
N GLU A 303 10.77 -17.90 0.40
CA GLU A 303 11.47 -17.29 -0.74
C GLU A 303 10.91 -15.90 -1.09
N ILE A 304 9.59 -15.72 -0.91
CA ILE A 304 8.91 -14.43 -1.06
C ILE A 304 9.45 -13.43 -0.02
N ALA A 305 9.56 -13.84 1.24
CA ALA A 305 10.02 -12.96 2.32
C ALA A 305 11.42 -12.40 2.06
N LYS A 306 12.38 -13.27 1.69
CA LYS A 306 13.76 -12.86 1.43
C LYS A 306 13.87 -11.84 0.29
N LYS A 307 13.30 -12.15 -0.87
CA LYS A 307 13.35 -11.25 -2.04
C LYS A 307 12.58 -9.95 -1.82
N TYR A 308 11.50 -9.98 -1.03
CA TYR A 308 10.74 -8.78 -0.66
C TYR A 308 11.58 -7.80 0.16
N VAL A 309 12.24 -8.27 1.23
CA VAL A 309 13.07 -7.43 2.10
C VAL A 309 14.26 -6.83 1.34
N ASP A 310 14.96 -7.66 0.56
CA ASP A 310 16.07 -7.21 -0.30
C ASP A 310 15.65 -6.06 -1.23
N CYS A 311 14.49 -6.19 -1.88
CA CYS A 311 14.00 -5.18 -2.81
C CYS A 311 13.49 -3.91 -2.10
N MET A 312 12.91 -4.03 -0.91
CA MET A 312 12.52 -2.87 -0.10
C MET A 312 13.73 -2.02 0.29
N ILE A 313 14.79 -2.67 0.79
CA ILE A 313 16.06 -2.02 1.16
C ILE A 313 16.71 -1.34 -0.05
N ASN A 314 16.66 -1.98 -1.22
CA ASN A 314 17.35 -1.52 -2.43
C ASN A 314 16.46 -0.77 -3.43
N ARG A 315 15.28 -0.31 -2.99
CA ARG A 315 14.33 0.38 -3.86
C ARG A 315 14.92 1.69 -4.38
N LYS A 316 14.85 1.91 -5.70
CA LYS A 316 15.28 3.15 -6.31
C LYS A 316 14.25 4.26 -6.02
N VAL A 317 14.75 5.41 -5.56
CA VAL A 317 13.95 6.63 -5.43
C VAL A 317 13.82 7.24 -6.83
N SER A 318 12.69 7.01 -7.49
CA SER A 318 12.39 7.65 -8.77
C SER A 318 11.88 9.07 -8.55
N SER A 319 12.34 10.01 -9.37
CA SER A 319 11.84 11.39 -9.37
C SER A 319 11.22 11.72 -10.71
N PHE A 320 10.12 12.47 -10.70
CA PHE A 320 9.56 13.03 -11.94
C PHE A 320 10.37 14.26 -12.37
N ASP A 321 10.56 14.41 -13.69
CA ASP A 321 11.06 15.67 -14.23
C ASP A 321 9.98 16.77 -14.16
N ILE A 322 10.40 18.03 -14.28
CA ILE A 322 9.53 19.20 -14.13
C ILE A 322 8.42 19.23 -15.19
N LYS A 323 8.68 18.79 -16.43
CA LYS A 323 7.65 18.79 -17.48
C LYS A 323 6.54 17.80 -17.14
N THR A 324 6.90 16.64 -16.61
CA THR A 324 5.94 15.63 -16.15
C THR A 324 5.11 16.15 -14.96
N ILE A 325 5.77 16.77 -13.97
CA ILE A 325 5.08 17.39 -12.82
C ILE A 325 4.09 18.46 -13.28
N ASN A 326 4.47 19.33 -14.21
CA ASN A 326 3.59 20.37 -14.74
C ASN A 326 2.34 19.79 -15.41
N LYS A 327 2.49 18.70 -16.18
CA LYS A 327 1.35 18.02 -16.80
C LYS A 327 0.42 17.39 -15.76
N LEU A 328 0.98 16.72 -14.76
CA LEU A 328 0.21 16.18 -13.64
C LEU A 328 -0.53 17.31 -12.91
N ASN A 329 0.14 18.43 -12.61
CA ASN A 329 -0.45 19.61 -11.98
C ASN A 329 -1.65 20.16 -12.78
N MET A 330 -1.54 20.25 -14.11
CA MET A 330 -2.65 20.70 -14.96
C MET A 330 -3.87 19.78 -14.86
N VAL A 331 -3.66 18.46 -14.93
CA VAL A 331 -4.74 17.48 -14.81
C VAL A 331 -5.34 17.51 -13.41
N CYS A 332 -4.52 17.63 -12.37
CA CYS A 332 -5.01 17.75 -10.99
C CYS A 332 -5.86 19.00 -10.81
N LYS A 333 -5.41 20.19 -11.25
CA LYS A 333 -6.21 21.42 -11.16
C LYS A 333 -7.58 21.28 -11.84
N LYS A 334 -7.63 20.62 -12.99
CA LYS A 334 -8.88 20.34 -13.72
C LYS A 334 -9.86 19.50 -12.88
N TYR A 335 -9.41 18.39 -12.33
CA TYR A 335 -10.28 17.39 -11.70
C TYR A 335 -10.50 17.58 -10.20
N ILE A 336 -9.47 17.99 -9.48
CA ILE A 336 -9.46 18.06 -8.01
C ILE A 336 -9.29 19.48 -7.48
N GLY A 337 -9.21 20.48 -8.36
CA GLY A 337 -9.11 21.90 -8.01
C GLY A 337 -7.69 22.36 -7.63
N ILE A 338 -6.79 21.43 -7.33
CA ILE A 338 -5.46 21.73 -6.80
C ILE A 338 -4.37 20.92 -7.51
N SER A 339 -3.12 21.33 -7.37
CA SER A 339 -1.92 20.71 -7.93
C SER A 339 -1.27 19.70 -6.99
N LEU A 340 -0.36 18.86 -7.50
CA LEU A 340 0.43 17.95 -6.67
C LEU A 340 1.34 18.70 -5.68
N GLU A 341 1.83 19.87 -6.09
CA GLU A 341 2.65 20.73 -5.23
C GLU A 341 1.85 21.27 -4.05
N GLU A 342 0.59 21.65 -4.28
CA GLU A 342 -0.33 22.10 -3.24
C GLU A 342 -0.66 20.98 -2.24
N ILE A 343 -0.89 19.74 -2.71
CA ILE A 343 -1.03 18.56 -1.83
C ILE A 343 0.21 18.42 -0.94
N SER A 344 1.40 18.52 -1.53
CA SER A 344 2.67 18.39 -0.79
C SER A 344 2.86 19.50 0.24
N LYS A 345 2.43 20.73 -0.07
CA LYS A 345 2.45 21.87 0.86
C LYS A 345 1.52 21.64 2.05
N ILE A 346 0.32 21.07 1.84
CA ILE A 346 -0.57 20.74 2.95
C ILE A 346 0.08 19.70 3.85
N ILE A 347 0.65 18.63 3.30
CA ILE A 347 1.32 17.59 4.08
C ILE A 347 2.44 18.21 4.94
N GLY A 348 3.33 18.99 4.33
CA GLY A 348 4.40 19.67 5.08
C GLY A 348 3.87 20.70 6.09
N GLY A 349 2.74 21.35 5.78
CA GLY A 349 2.04 22.24 6.70
C GLY A 349 1.54 21.50 7.93
N LEU A 350 0.80 20.41 7.75
CA LEU A 350 0.30 19.57 8.85
C LEU A 350 1.46 19.07 9.72
N GLN A 351 2.49 18.50 9.09
CA GLN A 351 3.67 17.97 9.78
C GLN A 351 4.43 19.02 10.61
N ASN A 352 4.54 20.25 10.11
CA ASN A 352 5.23 21.33 10.82
C ASN A 352 4.41 21.93 11.96
N HIS A 353 3.07 21.91 11.86
CA HIS A 353 2.19 22.53 12.86
C HIS A 353 1.77 21.55 13.95
N TYR A 354 1.63 20.27 13.62
CA TYR A 354 1.12 19.20 14.49
C TYR A 354 2.22 18.16 14.78
N VAL A 355 3.41 18.66 15.10
CA VAL A 355 4.59 17.82 15.36
C VAL A 355 4.30 16.89 16.54
N ASN A 356 4.38 15.58 16.32
CA ASN A 356 4.24 14.56 17.36
C ASN A 356 2.89 14.52 18.10
N SER A 357 1.78 14.96 17.47
CA SER A 357 0.50 15.02 18.18
C SER A 357 -0.50 13.96 17.72
N ASP A 358 -1.13 13.28 18.68
CA ASP A 358 -2.28 12.37 18.49
C ASP A 358 -3.58 13.19 18.31
N ASP A 359 -3.48 14.31 17.60
CA ASP A 359 -4.53 15.32 17.57
C ASP A 359 -5.64 14.97 16.58
N PHE A 360 -6.84 15.41 16.95
CA PHE A 360 -8.01 15.38 16.09
C PHE A 360 -8.34 16.79 15.59
N LEU A 361 -8.57 16.90 14.29
CA LEU A 361 -9.25 18.05 13.71
C LEU A 361 -10.76 17.86 13.84
N ILE A 362 -11.44 18.81 14.48
CA ILE A 362 -12.88 18.77 14.72
C ILE A 362 -13.52 20.08 14.23
N GLY A 363 -14.49 19.98 13.33
CA GLY A 363 -15.18 21.15 12.79
C GLY A 363 -16.32 20.81 11.85
N SER A 364 -17.09 21.80 11.43
CA SER A 364 -18.12 21.62 10.40
C SER A 364 -17.51 21.39 9.01
N VAL A 365 -18.30 20.88 8.07
CA VAL A 365 -17.87 20.74 6.66
C VAL A 365 -17.44 22.11 6.07
N ASP A 366 -18.21 23.17 6.33
CA ASP A 366 -17.88 24.54 5.91
C ASP A 366 -16.54 25.03 6.48
N TYR A 367 -16.24 24.66 7.74
CA TYR A 367 -14.96 24.96 8.35
C TYR A 367 -13.79 24.28 7.58
N PHE A 368 -13.90 22.99 7.26
CA PHE A 368 -12.86 22.30 6.51
C PHE A 368 -12.64 22.90 5.11
N GLN A 369 -13.70 23.40 4.47
CA GLN A 369 -13.58 24.14 3.21
C GLN A 369 -12.79 25.44 3.38
N LYS A 370 -13.11 26.23 4.41
CA LYS A 370 -12.38 27.47 4.76
C LYS A 370 -10.92 27.18 5.12
N LEU A 371 -10.65 26.08 5.83
CA LEU A 371 -9.30 25.63 6.16
C LEU A 371 -8.49 25.31 4.88
N ILE A 372 -9.05 24.51 3.97
CA ILE A 372 -8.40 24.19 2.69
C ILE A 372 -8.14 25.48 1.90
N LYS A 373 -9.13 26.36 1.81
CA LYS A 373 -9.01 27.67 1.15
C LYS A 373 -7.86 28.48 1.72
N HIS A 374 -7.73 28.52 3.05
CA HIS A 374 -6.66 29.25 3.72
C HIS A 374 -5.28 28.64 3.45
N LEU A 375 -5.14 27.32 3.64
CA LEU A 375 -3.86 26.61 3.47
C LEU A 375 -3.35 26.68 2.02
N LEU A 376 -4.27 26.70 1.04
CA LEU A 376 -3.92 26.66 -0.37
C LEU A 376 -4.05 28.01 -1.11
N GLN A 377 -4.68 29.01 -0.48
CA GLN A 377 -5.01 30.29 -1.13
C GLN A 377 -5.78 30.08 -2.45
N CYS A 378 -6.74 29.15 -2.47
CA CYS A 378 -7.50 28.77 -3.67
C CYS A 378 -8.93 29.35 -3.71
N SER A 379 -9.66 29.14 -4.81
CA SER A 379 -11.06 29.52 -4.91
C SER A 379 -11.97 28.62 -4.07
N ASP A 380 -13.17 29.09 -3.70
CA ASP A 380 -14.15 28.30 -2.95
C ASP A 380 -14.54 27.01 -3.69
N LYS A 381 -14.68 27.11 -5.02
CA LYS A 381 -14.98 25.98 -5.90
C LYS A 381 -13.86 24.93 -5.91
N ASP A 382 -12.61 25.37 -5.90
CA ASP A 382 -11.46 24.45 -5.89
C ASP A 382 -11.29 23.80 -4.51
N ALA A 383 -11.52 24.56 -3.44
CA ALA A 383 -11.54 24.04 -2.08
C ALA A 383 -12.65 22.99 -1.89
N GLU A 384 -13.86 23.24 -2.41
CA GLU A 384 -14.98 22.31 -2.37
C GLU A 384 -14.69 21.02 -3.14
N LYS A 385 -14.15 21.13 -4.37
CA LYS A 385 -13.71 19.97 -5.15
C LYS A 385 -12.71 19.13 -4.37
N PHE A 386 -11.70 19.76 -3.77
CA PHE A 386 -10.68 19.04 -3.03
C PHE A 386 -11.26 18.39 -1.76
N LEU A 387 -12.09 19.12 -1.02
CA LEU A 387 -12.76 18.61 0.18
C LEU A 387 -13.61 17.38 -0.14
N SER A 388 -14.35 17.39 -1.25
CA SER A 388 -15.19 16.26 -1.67
C SER A 388 -14.41 14.95 -1.87
N ILE A 389 -13.10 15.05 -2.17
CA ILE A 389 -12.22 13.89 -2.32
C ILE A 389 -11.89 13.27 -0.97
N LEU A 390 -11.80 14.07 0.09
CA LEU A 390 -11.45 13.60 1.44
C LEU A 390 -12.68 13.25 2.29
N MET A 391 -13.85 13.76 1.96
CA MET A 391 -15.11 13.48 2.66
C MET A 391 -15.62 12.05 2.42
N SER A 392 -15.96 11.35 3.51
CA SER A 392 -16.69 10.09 3.45
C SER A 392 -18.13 10.32 2.99
N ALA A 393 -18.61 9.51 2.04
CA ALA A 393 -19.99 9.61 1.60
C ALA A 393 -20.95 9.07 2.67
N ARG A 394 -21.97 9.86 3.01
CA ARG A 394 -23.14 9.35 3.74
C ARG A 394 -24.02 8.59 2.74
N THR A 395 -23.97 7.26 2.78
CA THR A 395 -24.83 6.45 1.91
C THR A 395 -25.94 5.82 2.74
N ASN A 396 -27.19 6.03 2.31
CA ASN A 396 -28.34 5.31 2.88
C ASN A 396 -28.28 3.80 2.53
N ASN A 397 -27.52 3.46 1.49
CA ASN A 397 -27.28 2.09 1.05
C ASN A 397 -25.78 1.80 1.19
N PHE A 398 -25.40 1.00 2.19
CA PHE A 398 -24.07 0.41 2.25
C PHE A 398 -24.15 -0.99 1.64
N ILE A 399 -23.56 -1.17 0.47
CA ILE A 399 -23.41 -2.51 -0.11
C ILE A 399 -22.20 -3.13 0.56
N PHE A 400 -22.45 -4.08 1.46
CA PHE A 400 -21.37 -4.83 2.09
C PHE A 400 -20.49 -5.43 1.02
N ALA A 401 -19.23 -5.00 1.00
CA ALA A 401 -18.30 -5.37 -0.06
C ALA A 401 -18.14 -6.89 -0.13
N THR A 402 -18.40 -7.48 -1.29
CA THR A 402 -18.08 -8.90 -1.58
C THR A 402 -16.63 -9.11 -1.97
N SER A 403 -15.85 -8.02 -2.04
CA SER A 403 -14.44 -7.99 -2.43
C SER A 403 -13.70 -6.84 -1.77
N THR A 404 -12.44 -7.08 -1.45
CA THR A 404 -11.48 -6.07 -0.95
C THR A 404 -11.24 -4.93 -1.94
N SER A 405 -11.55 -5.12 -3.23
CA SER A 405 -11.23 -4.19 -4.32
C SER A 405 -12.31 -3.15 -4.65
N LEU A 406 -13.54 -3.30 -4.14
CA LEU A 406 -14.71 -2.46 -4.48
C LEU A 406 -15.03 -1.37 -3.46
N ARG A 407 -14.11 -1.09 -2.52
CA ARG A 407 -14.35 -0.19 -1.38
C ARG A 407 -14.02 1.26 -1.72
N GLU A 408 -15.05 2.11 -1.77
CA GLU A 408 -14.96 3.53 -2.14
C GLU A 408 -14.74 4.47 -0.93
N ASN A 409 -15.32 4.15 0.23
CA ASN A 409 -15.28 5.00 1.45
C ASN A 409 -14.14 4.65 2.42
N ARG A 410 -13.02 4.14 1.91
CA ARG A 410 -11.87 3.75 2.75
C ARG A 410 -11.36 4.94 3.56
N PRO A 411 -11.23 4.85 4.90
CA PRO A 411 -10.79 5.97 5.75
C PRO A 411 -9.41 6.55 5.38
N LEU A 412 -8.49 5.76 4.81
CA LEU A 412 -7.20 6.27 4.32
C LEU A 412 -7.27 6.94 2.94
N ARG A 413 -8.48 7.21 2.43
CA ARG A 413 -8.76 8.00 1.21
C ARG A 413 -9.84 9.03 1.47
N LYS A 414 -10.87 8.64 2.23
CA LYS A 414 -12.03 9.41 2.67
C LYS A 414 -11.98 9.66 4.18
N CYS A 415 -10.92 10.30 4.65
CA CYS A 415 -10.60 10.44 6.08
C CYS A 415 -11.52 11.37 6.87
N LEU A 416 -12.21 12.29 6.21
CA LEU A 416 -13.09 13.24 6.87
C LEU A 416 -14.46 12.57 7.12
N ILE A 417 -14.64 12.06 8.35
CA ILE A 417 -15.82 11.29 8.75
C ILE A 417 -16.75 12.16 9.59
N THR A 418 -18.03 12.17 9.24
CA THR A 418 -19.03 12.93 9.98
C THR A 418 -19.53 12.17 11.22
N ILE A 419 -19.40 12.78 12.39
CA ILE A 419 -19.73 12.18 13.69
C ILE A 419 -21.17 12.51 14.10
N GLU A 420 -21.54 13.79 14.13
CA GLU A 420 -22.88 14.29 14.49
C GLU A 420 -23.25 15.44 13.54
N ASP A 421 -24.43 15.39 12.91
CA ASP A 421 -24.92 16.40 11.96
C ASP A 421 -23.91 16.77 10.86
N ASP A 422 -23.31 17.95 10.90
CA ASP A 422 -22.31 18.47 9.98
C ASP A 422 -20.89 18.45 10.56
N ILE A 423 -20.73 17.96 11.80
CA ILE A 423 -19.45 17.93 12.50
C ILE A 423 -18.64 16.72 12.06
N VAL A 424 -17.45 17.00 11.55
CA VAL A 424 -16.44 16.07 11.09
C VAL A 424 -15.35 15.94 12.15
N ALA A 425 -14.84 14.72 12.32
CA ALA A 425 -13.62 14.45 13.08
C ALA A 425 -12.64 13.66 12.23
N CYS A 426 -11.35 13.99 12.34
CA CYS A 426 -10.29 13.29 11.63
C CYS A 426 -8.97 13.35 12.42
N PRO A 427 -8.35 12.21 12.75
CA PRO A 427 -6.97 12.20 13.23
C PRO A 427 -6.04 12.81 12.20
N ILE A 428 -5.11 13.67 12.64
CA ILE A 428 -4.20 14.37 11.74
C ILE A 428 -3.31 13.39 10.97
N SER A 429 -2.82 12.35 11.65
CA SER A 429 -2.03 11.30 11.01
C SER A 429 -2.79 10.60 9.87
N ILE A 430 -4.08 10.30 10.06
CA ILE A 430 -4.93 9.70 9.01
C ILE A 430 -5.14 10.66 7.84
N LEU A 431 -5.31 11.96 8.10
CA LEU A 431 -5.38 12.98 7.05
C LEU A 431 -4.07 13.02 6.25
N GLU A 432 -2.91 13.08 6.92
CA GLU A 432 -1.61 13.06 6.27
C GLU A 432 -1.42 11.81 5.40
N PHE A 433 -1.70 10.63 5.95
CA PHE A 433 -1.62 9.37 5.21
C PHE A 433 -2.57 9.35 4.01
N SER A 434 -3.75 9.95 4.12
CA SER A 434 -4.70 10.05 3.02
C SER A 434 -4.20 10.97 1.91
N LEU A 435 -3.57 12.08 2.27
CA LEU A 435 -2.96 13.01 1.31
C LEU A 435 -1.74 12.40 0.62
N ILE A 436 -0.89 11.68 1.35
CA ILE A 436 0.21 10.90 0.79
C ILE A 436 -0.33 9.83 -0.15
N GLY A 437 -1.37 9.10 0.26
CA GLY A 437 -2.05 8.10 -0.57
C GLY A 437 -2.59 8.69 -1.87
N LEU A 438 -3.24 9.85 -1.81
CA LEU A 438 -3.73 10.57 -2.99
C LEU A 438 -2.58 11.02 -3.90
N TYR A 439 -1.51 11.56 -3.34
CA TYR A 439 -0.31 11.95 -4.08
C TYR A 439 0.27 10.76 -4.85
N LEU A 440 0.41 9.60 -4.18
CA LEU A 440 0.90 8.37 -4.79
C LEU A 440 -0.09 7.85 -5.85
N ASP A 441 -1.39 7.87 -5.58
CA ASP A 441 -2.40 7.42 -6.52
C ASP A 441 -2.42 8.26 -7.82
N ILE A 442 -2.13 9.56 -7.72
CA ILE A 442 -2.01 10.44 -8.89
C ILE A 442 -0.72 10.16 -9.65
N THR A 443 0.41 10.09 -8.95
CA THR A 443 1.74 9.91 -9.57
C THR A 443 1.90 8.55 -10.25
N TYR A 444 1.21 7.52 -9.75
CA TYR A 444 1.19 6.18 -10.36
C TYR A 444 -0.08 5.89 -11.17
N ALA A 445 -0.99 6.86 -11.31
CA ALA A 445 -2.28 6.70 -12.00
C ALA A 445 -3.12 5.48 -11.51
N THR A 446 -3.09 5.21 -10.19
CA THR A 446 -3.79 4.09 -9.52
C THR A 446 -5.13 4.46 -8.90
N LEU A 447 -5.66 5.64 -9.23
CA LEU A 447 -7.03 6.05 -8.89
C LEU A 447 -8.09 5.08 -9.46
N PRO A 448 -9.33 5.08 -8.92
CA PRO A 448 -10.44 4.38 -9.55
C PRO A 448 -10.67 4.82 -11.00
N LYS A 449 -11.16 3.88 -11.83
CA LYS A 449 -11.41 4.13 -13.27
C LYS A 449 -12.33 5.34 -13.44
N SER A 450 -11.79 6.39 -14.05
CA SER A 450 -12.46 7.67 -14.24
C SER A 450 -11.78 8.44 -15.39
N PRO A 451 -12.40 9.49 -15.94
CA PRO A 451 -11.72 10.38 -16.88
C PRO A 451 -10.41 10.95 -16.30
N PHE A 452 -10.41 11.28 -15.00
CA PHE A 452 -9.21 11.72 -14.29
C PHE A 452 -8.09 10.68 -14.35
N GLN A 453 -8.38 9.43 -14.00
CA GLN A 453 -7.41 8.34 -14.04
C GLN A 453 -6.88 8.08 -15.45
N LYS A 454 -7.73 8.17 -16.48
CA LYS A 454 -7.32 7.96 -17.88
C LYS A 454 -6.31 9.02 -18.35
N GLU A 455 -6.56 10.29 -18.06
CA GLU A 455 -5.63 11.37 -18.44
C GLU A 455 -4.30 11.26 -17.69
N LEU A 456 -4.33 10.90 -16.40
CA LEU A 456 -3.12 10.61 -15.64
C LEU A 456 -2.35 9.43 -16.24
N PHE A 457 -3.04 8.35 -16.61
CA PHE A 457 -2.40 7.18 -17.21
C PHE A 457 -1.67 7.53 -18.51
N THR A 458 -2.25 8.34 -19.39
CA THR A 458 -1.56 8.80 -20.61
C THR A 458 -0.26 9.56 -20.31
N ILE A 459 -0.22 10.33 -19.22
CA ILE A 459 0.99 11.05 -18.80
C ILE A 459 2.00 10.06 -18.22
N VAL A 460 1.58 9.23 -17.25
CA VAL A 460 2.45 8.28 -16.55
C VAL A 460 3.04 7.27 -17.52
N ASP A 461 2.24 6.68 -18.40
CA ASP A 461 2.67 5.71 -19.41
C ASP A 461 3.73 6.32 -20.36
N LYS A 462 3.48 7.53 -20.85
CA LYS A 462 4.40 8.22 -21.77
C LYS A 462 5.75 8.58 -21.14
N TYR A 463 5.77 8.95 -19.86
CA TYR A 463 6.95 9.55 -19.24
C TYR A 463 7.67 8.63 -18.25
N VAL A 464 6.94 7.79 -17.51
CA VAL A 464 7.54 6.90 -16.51
C VAL A 464 8.09 5.65 -17.16
N HIS A 465 7.34 4.97 -18.02
CA HIS A 465 7.84 3.76 -18.70
C HIS A 465 9.04 4.08 -19.59
N LYS A 466 8.96 5.14 -20.41
CA LYS A 466 10.10 5.57 -21.25
C LYS A 466 11.31 6.00 -20.43
N LYS A 467 11.10 6.63 -19.26
CA LYS A 467 12.20 6.99 -18.35
C LYS A 467 12.84 5.74 -17.75
N PHE A 468 12.04 4.78 -17.30
CA PHE A 468 12.57 3.52 -16.76
C PHE A 468 13.40 2.77 -17.80
N GLU A 469 12.91 2.68 -19.04
CA GLU A 469 13.67 2.13 -20.17
C GLU A 469 15.00 2.89 -20.39
N SER A 470 14.96 4.22 -20.40
CA SER A 470 16.16 5.06 -20.52
C SER A 470 17.18 4.81 -19.40
N ASP A 471 16.69 4.64 -18.17
CA ASP A 471 17.50 4.34 -17.00
C ASP A 471 18.15 2.95 -17.11
N VAL A 472 17.44 1.95 -17.66
CA VAL A 472 18.00 0.62 -17.96
C VAL A 472 19.09 0.70 -19.01
N ILE A 473 18.85 1.41 -20.13
CA ILE A 473 19.86 1.61 -21.18
C ILE A 473 21.12 2.25 -20.62
N LEU A 474 20.97 3.31 -19.82
CA LEU A 474 22.10 3.99 -19.19
C LEU A 474 22.86 3.05 -18.25
N HIS A 475 22.14 2.27 -17.45
CA HIS A 475 22.74 1.31 -16.53
C HIS A 475 23.55 0.23 -17.28
N LEU A 476 23.02 -0.28 -18.39
CA LEU A 476 23.73 -1.25 -19.24
C LEU A 476 24.98 -0.62 -19.88
N LYS A 477 24.86 0.57 -20.49
CA LYS A 477 25.99 1.27 -21.12
C LYS A 477 27.13 1.57 -20.15
N ASN A 478 26.80 1.92 -18.91
CA ASN A 478 27.81 2.24 -17.89
C ASN A 478 28.57 1.00 -17.38
N ASN A 479 27.97 -0.19 -17.46
CA ASN A 479 28.56 -1.43 -16.94
C ASN A 479 29.12 -2.35 -18.03
N PHE A 480 28.65 -2.20 -19.28
CA PHE A 480 29.06 -3.00 -20.42
C PHE A 480 29.56 -2.08 -21.54
N ILE A 481 30.77 -1.54 -21.36
CA ILE A 481 31.36 -0.52 -22.26
C ILE A 481 31.51 -1.05 -23.69
N ASP A 482 31.84 -2.34 -23.84
CA ASP A 482 32.02 -2.99 -25.14
C ASP A 482 30.71 -3.53 -25.75
N ALA A 483 29.56 -3.28 -25.12
CA ALA A 483 28.28 -3.75 -25.63
C ALA A 483 27.67 -2.78 -26.65
N PHE A 484 27.10 -3.34 -27.71
CA PHE A 484 26.28 -2.58 -28.65
C PHE A 484 24.84 -2.55 -28.14
N ILE A 485 24.33 -1.37 -27.78
CA ILE A 485 23.01 -1.21 -27.13
C ILE A 485 22.17 -0.20 -27.92
N LYS A 486 20.98 -0.64 -28.36
CA LYS A 486 19.93 0.19 -28.96
C LYS A 486 18.64 0.01 -28.17
N GLY A 487 17.85 1.07 -28.01
CA GLY A 487 16.53 1.00 -27.38
C GLY A 487 15.50 1.89 -28.08
N ASP A 488 14.26 1.86 -27.61
CA ASP A 488 13.06 2.46 -28.24
C ASP A 488 12.95 2.08 -29.73
N ILE A 489 13.14 0.79 -30.05
CA ILE A 489 13.14 0.31 -31.43
C ILE A 489 11.69 0.17 -31.90
N GLU A 490 11.24 1.13 -32.69
CA GLU A 490 9.88 1.16 -33.21
C GLU A 490 9.55 -0.05 -34.08
N LYS A 491 8.27 -0.39 -34.09
CA LYS A 491 7.73 -1.54 -34.82
C LYS A 491 8.05 -1.46 -36.32
N ASP A 492 7.95 -0.25 -36.88
CA ASP A 492 8.04 0.02 -38.30
C ASP A 492 9.17 1.04 -38.54
N ASN A 493 9.86 0.94 -39.68
CA ASN A 493 10.74 1.99 -40.23
C ASN A 493 12.06 2.32 -39.48
N MET A 494 12.55 1.45 -38.58
CA MET A 494 13.86 1.68 -37.93
C MET A 494 14.97 0.73 -38.35
N VAL A 495 14.68 -0.57 -38.51
CA VAL A 495 15.70 -1.57 -38.85
C VAL A 495 15.66 -1.82 -40.36
N PRO A 496 16.73 -1.50 -41.11
CA PRO A 496 16.77 -1.78 -42.56
C PRO A 496 16.69 -3.29 -42.84
N ASP A 497 15.90 -3.68 -43.83
CA ASP A 497 15.83 -5.06 -44.31
C ASP A 497 16.90 -5.30 -45.38
N ILE A 498 18.07 -5.78 -44.95
CA ILE A 498 19.19 -6.04 -45.87
C ILE A 498 19.07 -7.40 -46.57
N GLU A 499 18.24 -8.31 -46.06
CA GLU A 499 18.09 -9.66 -46.61
C GLU A 499 17.13 -9.68 -47.78
N ALA A 500 15.94 -9.08 -47.64
CA ALA A 500 14.94 -9.03 -48.71
C ALA A 500 15.02 -7.74 -49.54
N GLY A 501 15.82 -6.74 -49.14
CA GLY A 501 16.00 -5.48 -49.86
C GLY A 501 14.75 -4.60 -49.89
N ARG A 502 13.80 -4.82 -48.98
CA ARG A 502 12.47 -4.18 -48.95
C ARG A 502 12.38 -3.12 -47.85
N GLY A 503 13.20 -2.09 -47.94
CA GLY A 503 13.11 -0.93 -47.04
C GLY A 503 13.45 -1.28 -45.59
N PHE A 504 12.44 -1.38 -44.72
CA PHE A 504 12.60 -1.63 -43.29
C PHE A 504 11.83 -2.87 -42.85
N LEU A 505 12.38 -3.59 -41.86
CA LEU A 505 11.70 -4.70 -41.21
C LEU A 505 10.43 -4.22 -40.51
N GLN A 506 9.40 -5.07 -40.58
CA GLN A 506 8.20 -4.93 -39.77
C GLN A 506 8.28 -5.86 -38.56
N LEU A 507 8.57 -5.31 -37.39
CA LEU A 507 8.65 -6.06 -36.14
C LEU A 507 7.24 -6.38 -35.59
N PRO A 508 7.09 -7.40 -34.73
CA PRO A 508 5.80 -7.74 -34.12
C PRO A 508 5.32 -6.73 -33.06
N GLY A 509 6.15 -5.73 -32.75
CA GLY A 509 5.88 -4.62 -31.84
C GLY A 509 7.15 -3.80 -31.62
N GLN A 510 7.07 -2.74 -30.82
CA GLN A 510 8.26 -2.03 -30.33
C GLN A 510 9.14 -2.98 -29.51
N ILE A 511 10.46 -2.94 -29.69
CA ILE A 511 11.42 -3.64 -28.83
C ILE A 511 12.09 -2.59 -27.93
N ASP A 512 11.95 -2.76 -26.62
CA ASP A 512 12.42 -1.76 -25.64
C ASP A 512 13.96 -1.66 -25.70
N ILE A 513 14.69 -2.78 -25.61
CA ILE A 513 16.17 -2.76 -25.73
C ILE A 513 16.67 -4.04 -26.45
N ILE A 514 17.60 -3.85 -27.39
CA ILE A 514 18.46 -4.91 -27.92
C ILE A 514 19.91 -4.60 -27.51
N MET A 515 20.57 -5.59 -26.94
CA MET A 515 21.97 -5.51 -26.52
C MET A 515 22.76 -6.68 -27.08
N LEU A 516 23.93 -6.41 -27.64
CA LEU A 516 24.90 -7.42 -28.02
C LEU A 516 26.15 -7.26 -27.15
N TYR A 517 26.49 -8.31 -26.40
CA TYR A 517 27.64 -8.32 -25.51
C TYR A 517 28.30 -9.70 -25.53
N ARG A 518 29.63 -9.74 -25.73
CA ARG A 518 30.42 -11.00 -25.80
C ARG A 518 29.80 -12.03 -26.76
N ASN A 519 29.42 -11.61 -27.97
CA ASN A 519 28.76 -12.44 -28.98
C ASN A 519 27.42 -13.07 -28.54
N LYS A 520 26.79 -12.52 -27.49
CA LYS A 520 25.44 -12.89 -27.06
C LYS A 520 24.49 -11.72 -27.29
N MET A 521 23.42 -11.99 -28.04
CA MET A 521 22.33 -11.04 -28.23
C MET A 521 21.26 -11.20 -27.14
N PHE A 522 20.87 -10.08 -26.54
CA PHE A 522 19.83 -9.96 -25.54
C PHE A 522 18.67 -9.12 -26.06
N VAL A 523 17.44 -9.58 -25.84
CA VAL A 523 16.20 -8.84 -26.10
C VAL A 523 15.53 -8.58 -24.75
N ILE A 524 15.52 -7.32 -24.32
CA ILE A 524 15.12 -6.92 -22.98
C ILE A 524 13.82 -6.14 -23.06
N GLU A 525 12.82 -6.57 -22.30
CA GLU A 525 11.55 -5.86 -22.14
C GLU A 525 11.50 -5.16 -20.78
N CYS A 526 11.28 -3.85 -20.76
CA CYS A 526 11.14 -3.07 -19.54
C CYS A 526 9.68 -3.04 -19.08
N LYS A 527 9.46 -3.30 -17.79
CA LYS A 527 8.14 -3.30 -17.16
C LYS A 527 8.23 -2.61 -15.81
N ASP A 528 7.86 -1.32 -15.76
CA ASP A 528 7.70 -0.63 -14.50
C ASP A 528 6.38 -1.06 -13.83
N ILE A 529 6.43 -2.19 -13.14
CA ILE A 529 5.30 -2.71 -12.38
C ILE A 529 5.49 -2.24 -10.94
N GLY A 530 4.54 -1.44 -10.46
CA GLY A 530 4.49 -1.09 -9.05
C GLY A 530 4.14 -2.31 -8.19
N LEU A 531 4.84 -2.44 -7.06
CA LEU A 531 4.69 -3.50 -6.05
C LEU A 531 3.21 -3.84 -5.77
N LYS A 532 2.88 -5.13 -5.82
CA LYS A 532 1.54 -5.67 -5.57
C LYS A 532 1.46 -6.30 -4.18
N TYR A 533 0.38 -6.02 -3.47
CA TYR A 533 0.23 -6.39 -2.06
C TYR A 533 -0.97 -7.31 -1.79
N THR A 534 -2.01 -7.30 -2.62
CA THR A 534 -3.15 -8.22 -2.45
C THR A 534 -2.87 -9.54 -3.17
N PRO A 535 -3.30 -10.70 -2.66
CA PRO A 535 -3.06 -11.99 -3.33
C PRO A 535 -3.64 -12.01 -4.72
N LYS A 536 -4.83 -11.45 -4.93
CA LYS A 536 -5.42 -11.31 -6.26
C LYS A 536 -4.53 -10.46 -7.17
N SER A 537 -3.95 -9.38 -6.68
CA SER A 537 -3.04 -8.54 -7.48
C SER A 537 -1.70 -9.22 -7.78
N ILE A 538 -1.13 -9.92 -6.81
CA ILE A 538 0.10 -10.72 -6.93
C ILE A 538 -0.12 -11.88 -7.90
N LEU A 539 -1.20 -12.63 -7.75
CA LEU A 539 -1.57 -13.71 -8.65
C LEU A 539 -1.82 -13.18 -10.06
N ASN A 540 -2.56 -12.08 -10.21
CA ASN A 540 -2.77 -11.47 -11.52
C ASN A 540 -1.46 -11.05 -12.19
N GLU A 541 -0.50 -10.54 -11.42
CA GLU A 541 0.84 -10.22 -11.90
C GLU A 541 1.57 -11.49 -12.34
N VAL A 542 1.66 -12.52 -11.48
CA VAL A 542 2.27 -13.81 -11.79
C VAL A 542 1.60 -14.45 -13.02
N TYR A 543 0.26 -14.43 -13.10
CA TYR A 543 -0.50 -14.93 -14.25
C TYR A 543 -0.22 -14.16 -15.54
N ARG A 544 0.05 -12.84 -15.49
CA ARG A 544 0.44 -12.07 -16.69
C ARG A 544 1.79 -12.55 -17.23
N PHE A 545 2.69 -12.97 -16.35
CA PHE A 545 3.98 -13.56 -16.70
C PHE A 545 3.91 -15.06 -17.00
N ARG A 546 2.95 -15.82 -16.45
CA ARG A 546 2.80 -17.27 -16.69
C ARG A 546 1.91 -17.63 -17.88
N LYS A 547 0.93 -16.79 -18.26
CA LYS A 547 -0.04 -17.15 -19.31
C LYS A 547 0.69 -17.47 -20.62
N ILE A 548 0.38 -18.62 -21.22
CA ILE A 548 0.78 -18.96 -22.58
C ILE A 548 -0.44 -18.69 -23.47
N GLY A 549 -0.36 -17.65 -24.30
CA GLY A 549 -1.42 -17.25 -25.22
C GLY A 549 -1.16 -15.87 -25.81
N ASN A 550 -1.79 -15.55 -26.95
CA ASN A 550 -1.42 -14.40 -27.81
C ASN A 550 -1.37 -13.02 -27.13
N LYS A 551 -1.99 -12.85 -25.96
CA LYS A 551 -2.01 -11.58 -25.20
C LYS A 551 -1.02 -11.52 -24.03
N SER A 552 -0.30 -12.60 -23.72
CA SER A 552 0.60 -12.63 -22.56
C SER A 552 1.91 -11.89 -22.81
N PHE A 553 2.59 -11.48 -21.72
CA PHE A 553 3.89 -10.83 -21.84
C PHE A 553 4.93 -11.77 -22.45
N GLN A 554 4.97 -13.03 -22.02
CA GLN A 554 5.88 -14.04 -22.55
C GLN A 554 5.72 -14.23 -24.05
N ASN A 555 4.48 -14.38 -24.54
CA ASN A 555 4.25 -14.59 -25.97
C ASN A 555 4.67 -13.38 -26.80
N LYS A 556 4.41 -12.17 -26.31
CA LYS A 556 4.84 -10.94 -27.00
C LYS A 556 6.36 -10.83 -27.06
N LEU A 557 7.07 -11.15 -25.98
CA LEU A 557 8.53 -11.14 -25.98
C LEU A 557 9.10 -12.26 -26.86
N SER A 558 8.54 -13.47 -26.80
CA SER A 558 8.92 -14.59 -27.67
C SER A 558 8.82 -14.23 -29.15
N ASN A 559 7.73 -13.59 -29.57
CA ASN A 559 7.58 -13.14 -30.96
C ASN A 559 8.67 -12.12 -31.35
N LYS A 560 9.05 -11.21 -30.44
CA LYS A 560 10.14 -10.25 -30.68
C LYS A 560 11.48 -10.97 -30.82
N VAL A 561 11.77 -11.95 -29.95
CA VAL A 561 12.99 -12.77 -29.98
C VAL A 561 13.09 -13.56 -31.29
N GLU A 562 12.01 -14.21 -31.70
CA GLU A 562 11.95 -14.95 -32.95
C GLU A 562 12.14 -14.02 -34.17
N SER A 563 11.53 -12.83 -34.14
CA SER A 563 11.76 -11.82 -35.18
C SER A 563 13.21 -11.36 -35.24
N VAL A 564 13.87 -11.18 -34.10
CA VAL A 564 15.30 -10.83 -34.04
C VAL A 564 16.17 -11.97 -34.56
N TYR A 565 15.87 -13.21 -34.19
CA TYR A 565 16.58 -14.39 -34.69
C TYR A 565 16.45 -14.56 -36.20
N ASN A 566 15.24 -14.40 -36.73
CA ASN A 566 14.97 -14.59 -38.15
C ASN A 566 15.65 -13.53 -39.01
N ASN A 567 15.76 -12.29 -38.53
CA ASN A 567 16.37 -11.17 -39.24
C ASN A 567 17.77 -10.81 -38.67
N TRP A 568 18.54 -11.82 -38.28
CA TRP A 568 19.78 -11.68 -37.52
C TRP A 568 20.76 -10.67 -38.13
N ASP A 569 21.03 -10.79 -39.43
CA ASP A 569 22.05 -9.97 -40.10
C ASP A 569 21.62 -8.49 -40.16
N SER A 570 20.33 -8.26 -40.43
CA SER A 570 19.73 -6.93 -40.39
C SER A 570 19.85 -6.29 -39.00
N ILE A 571 19.62 -7.06 -37.93
CA ILE A 571 19.71 -6.58 -36.55
C ILE A 571 21.17 -6.31 -36.15
N VAL A 572 22.10 -7.22 -36.48
CA VAL A 572 23.53 -7.06 -36.19
C VAL A 572 24.09 -5.82 -36.89
N ALA A 573 23.73 -5.60 -38.16
CA ALA A 573 24.10 -4.39 -38.89
C ALA A 573 23.51 -3.13 -38.25
N PHE A 574 22.23 -3.17 -37.85
CA PHE A 574 21.56 -2.05 -37.18
C PHE A 574 22.19 -1.69 -35.82
N LEU A 575 22.73 -2.67 -35.09
CA LEU A 575 23.48 -2.44 -33.85
C LEU A 575 24.83 -1.73 -34.09
N GLY A 576 25.32 -1.70 -35.34
CA GLY A 576 26.56 -1.04 -35.73
C GLY A 576 27.79 -1.95 -35.69
N VAL A 577 27.60 -3.26 -35.74
CA VAL A 577 28.71 -4.22 -35.82
C VAL A 577 29.30 -4.18 -37.24
N SER A 578 30.63 -4.09 -37.35
CA SER A 578 31.32 -4.14 -38.64
C SER A 578 31.11 -5.50 -39.33
N SER A 579 30.97 -5.49 -40.66
CA SER A 579 30.80 -6.69 -41.48
C SER A 579 31.94 -7.70 -41.37
N GLU A 580 33.12 -7.25 -40.92
CA GLU A 580 34.31 -8.08 -40.68
C GLU A 580 34.18 -8.96 -39.42
N ASN A 581 33.37 -8.53 -38.45
CA ASN A 581 33.12 -9.28 -37.22
C ASN A 581 31.97 -10.28 -37.43
N LYS A 582 32.31 -11.51 -37.84
CA LYS A 582 31.31 -12.58 -37.96
C LYS A 582 30.79 -12.99 -36.59
N ILE A 583 29.57 -12.58 -36.27
CA ILE A 583 28.86 -13.00 -35.07
C ILE A 583 28.03 -14.24 -35.40
N GLN A 584 28.27 -15.33 -34.68
CA GLN A 584 27.52 -16.56 -34.85
C GLN A 584 26.05 -16.34 -34.51
N LYS A 585 25.16 -16.67 -35.46
CA LYS A 585 23.71 -16.66 -35.25
C LYS A 585 23.32 -17.66 -34.16
N HIS A 586 22.61 -17.19 -33.15
CA HIS A 586 22.07 -18.01 -32.07
C HIS A 586 20.73 -17.43 -31.60
N MET A 587 19.93 -18.22 -30.88
CA MET A 587 18.68 -17.70 -30.31
C MET A 587 18.99 -16.58 -29.31
N PRO A 588 18.41 -15.37 -29.45
CA PRO A 588 18.64 -14.28 -28.50
C PRO A 588 18.16 -14.67 -27.09
N ILE A 589 18.88 -14.20 -26.08
CA ILE A 589 18.52 -14.35 -24.67
C ILE A 589 17.46 -13.30 -24.34
N SER A 590 16.32 -13.71 -23.80
CA SER A 590 15.22 -12.81 -23.47
C SER A 590 15.06 -12.64 -21.98
N LEU A 591 14.70 -11.43 -21.53
CA LEU A 591 14.33 -11.17 -20.14
C LEU A 591 13.39 -9.98 -20.00
N PHE A 592 12.64 -9.97 -18.90
CA PHE A 592 11.91 -8.80 -18.43
C PHE A 592 12.72 -8.10 -17.34
N VAL A 593 12.81 -6.78 -17.40
CA VAL A 593 13.41 -5.95 -16.34
C VAL A 593 12.32 -5.15 -15.64
N THR A 594 12.32 -5.19 -14.31
CA THR A 594 11.31 -4.53 -13.47
C THR A 594 11.92 -3.53 -12.50
N ASP A 595 11.29 -2.38 -12.27
CA ASP A 595 11.83 -1.34 -11.38
C ASP A 595 11.79 -1.76 -9.90
N THR A 596 10.77 -2.54 -9.53
CA THR A 596 10.53 -3.01 -8.17
C THR A 596 10.37 -4.52 -8.08
N PHE A 597 10.21 -5.05 -6.86
CA PHE A 597 9.97 -6.47 -6.63
C PHE A 597 8.72 -6.95 -7.37
N SER A 598 8.94 -7.95 -8.21
CA SER A 598 7.88 -8.75 -8.82
C SER A 598 7.92 -10.15 -8.21
N VAL A 599 6.77 -10.67 -7.78
CA VAL A 599 6.67 -12.07 -7.34
C VAL A 599 6.99 -13.03 -8.50
N ALA A 600 6.82 -12.58 -9.75
CA ALA A 600 7.22 -13.35 -10.92
C ALA A 600 8.74 -13.58 -11.01
N ALA A 601 9.58 -12.77 -10.33
CA ALA A 601 11.03 -13.01 -10.24
C ALA A 601 11.40 -14.24 -9.37
N ILE A 602 10.41 -14.89 -8.77
CA ILE A 602 10.56 -16.12 -7.98
C ILE A 602 10.24 -17.36 -8.82
N GLU A 603 9.57 -17.18 -9.94
CA GLU A 603 9.15 -18.25 -10.82
C GLU A 603 10.34 -18.78 -11.62
N LYS A 604 10.75 -20.02 -11.32
CA LYS A 604 11.91 -20.65 -11.95
C LYS A 604 11.66 -21.14 -13.38
N ASP A 605 10.40 -21.42 -13.72
CA ASP A 605 10.02 -22.07 -14.98
C ASP A 605 9.46 -21.08 -16.04
N LEU A 606 9.79 -19.80 -15.94
CA LEU A 606 9.37 -18.82 -16.94
C LEU A 606 10.28 -18.88 -18.19
N PRO A 607 9.73 -18.93 -19.41
CA PRO A 607 10.52 -18.94 -20.64
C PRO A 607 11.47 -17.75 -20.77
N SER A 608 11.01 -16.55 -20.42
CA SER A 608 11.87 -15.38 -20.21
C SER A 608 11.80 -14.99 -18.73
N PRO A 609 12.94 -14.94 -18.01
CA PRO A 609 12.97 -14.60 -16.60
C PRO A 609 12.59 -13.14 -16.35
N VAL A 610 12.10 -12.88 -15.13
CA VAL A 610 11.84 -11.53 -14.62
C VAL A 610 12.96 -11.14 -13.68
N VAL A 611 13.71 -10.11 -14.03
CA VAL A 611 14.90 -9.66 -13.31
C VAL A 611 14.64 -8.26 -12.73
N PRO A 612 14.76 -8.05 -11.42
CA PRO A 612 14.71 -6.71 -10.84
C PRO A 612 15.88 -5.85 -11.34
N PHE A 613 15.64 -4.55 -11.56
CA PHE A 613 16.62 -3.59 -12.07
C PHE A 613 17.97 -3.67 -11.33
N GLN A 614 17.93 -3.82 -10.01
CA GLN A 614 19.13 -3.87 -9.16
C GLN A 614 20.00 -5.11 -9.41
N LYS A 615 19.44 -6.20 -9.95
CA LYS A 615 20.15 -7.47 -10.22
C LYS A 615 20.50 -7.66 -11.69
N LEU A 616 20.18 -6.70 -12.54
CA LEU A 616 20.32 -6.81 -14.00
C LEU A 616 21.76 -7.12 -14.42
N ILE A 617 22.75 -6.39 -13.88
CA ILE A 617 24.15 -6.55 -14.25
C ILE A 617 24.71 -7.90 -13.81
N GLU A 618 24.43 -8.30 -12.57
CA GLU A 618 24.82 -9.60 -12.03
C GLU A 618 24.24 -10.74 -12.89
N TRP A 619 22.96 -10.63 -13.25
CA TRP A 619 22.28 -11.64 -14.04
C TRP A 619 22.87 -11.77 -15.46
N ILE A 620 23.11 -10.66 -16.16
CA ILE A 620 23.70 -10.68 -17.51
C ILE A 620 25.10 -11.32 -17.48
N ASN A 621 25.92 -10.99 -16.47
CA ASN A 621 27.25 -11.58 -16.30
C ASN A 621 27.23 -13.10 -16.11
N GLN A 622 26.17 -13.67 -15.55
CA GLN A 622 26.01 -15.12 -15.39
C GLN A 622 25.65 -15.84 -16.70
N GLN A 623 25.24 -15.11 -17.74
CA GLN A 623 24.82 -15.67 -19.03
C GLN A 623 25.92 -15.67 -20.11
N VAL A 624 27.06 -15.02 -19.86
CA VAL A 624 28.10 -14.73 -20.86
C VAL A 624 29.42 -15.42 -20.61
#